data_AF-A0A353IPU9-F1
#
_entry.id   AF-A0A353IPU9-F1
#
_cell.length_a   1.000
_cell.length_b   1.000
_cell.length_c   1.000
_cell.angle_alpha   90.00
_cell.angle_beta   90.00
_cell.angle_gamma   90.00
#
_symmetry.space_group_name_H-M   'P 1'
#
loop_
_entity.id
_entity.type
_entity.pdbx_description
1 polymer ?
#
loop_
_entity_poly.entity_id
_entity_poly.type
_entity_poly.pdbx_seq_one_letter_code
_entity_poly.pdbx_strand_id
1 'polypeptide(L)'
;MDSGVKGIKTLLKEQAAAFPDWHIAVDYVIEHGEKCIVKWTLTGTQTGDYFGYKPSSRKFEISGVDIETIVDGKITAHDGAEDMLGLL
;
A
#
# COMPACT_ATOMS: atom_id res chain seq x y z
N MET A 1 10.88 13.72 0.97
CA MET A 1 9.56 13.09 1.17
C MET A 1 9.20 13.23 2.63
N ASP A 2 7.94 13.57 2.94
CA ASP A 2 7.46 13.55 4.32
C ASP A 2 7.52 12.11 4.86
N SER A 3 7.95 11.92 6.11
CA SER A 3 8.07 10.60 6.75
C SER A 3 6.97 10.37 7.81
N GLY A 4 6.87 9.13 8.30
CA GLY A 4 5.93 8.74 9.35
C GLY A 4 4.46 9.00 8.97
N VAL A 5 3.65 9.37 9.96
CA VAL A 5 2.20 9.58 9.79
C VAL A 5 1.87 10.58 8.67
N LYS A 6 2.69 11.62 8.50
CA LYS A 6 2.46 12.61 7.44
C LYS A 6 2.72 11.99 6.06
N GLY A 7 3.81 11.24 5.91
CA GLY A 7 4.14 10.51 4.69
C GLY A 7 3.04 9.55 4.27
N ILE A 8 2.59 8.69 5.20
CA ILE A 8 1.52 7.71 4.95
C ILE A 8 0.22 8.40 4.52
N LYS A 9 -0.19 9.48 5.20
CA LYS A 9 -1.40 10.24 4.82
C LYS A 9 -1.30 10.86 3.44
N THR A 10 -0.11 11.31 3.02
CA THR A 10 0.11 11.85 1.68
C THR A 10 0.02 10.73 0.64
N LEU A 11 0.70 9.59 0.87
CA LEU A 11 0.65 8.42 -0.01
C LEU A 11 -0.79 7.94 -0.22
N LEU A 12 -1.57 7.77 0.86
CA LEU A 12 -2.96 7.33 0.77
C LEU A 12 -3.85 8.30 -0.01
N LYS A 13 -3.58 9.62 0.07
CA LYS A 13 -4.31 10.62 -0.73
C LYS A 13 -3.98 10.52 -2.21
N GLU A 14 -2.70 10.34 -2.54
CA GLU A 14 -2.25 10.18 -3.94
C GLU A 14 -2.80 8.89 -4.55
N GLN A 15 -2.76 7.78 -3.80
CA GLN A 15 -3.34 6.51 -4.20
C GLN A 15 -4.86 6.62 -4.43
N ALA A 16 -5.61 7.22 -3.50
CA ALA A 16 -7.05 7.40 -3.64
C ALA A 16 -7.42 8.32 -4.82
N ALA A 17 -6.57 9.27 -5.17
CA ALA A 17 -6.77 10.13 -6.36
C ALA A 17 -6.45 9.39 -7.67
N ALA A 18 -5.43 8.54 -7.68
CA ALA A 18 -5.02 7.77 -8.84
C ALA A 18 -5.96 6.59 -9.15
N PHE A 19 -6.48 5.95 -8.10
CA PHE A 19 -7.27 4.72 -8.17
C PHE A 19 -8.52 4.86 -7.28
N PRO A 20 -9.55 5.61 -7.67
CA PRO A 20 -10.70 5.91 -6.81
C PRO A 20 -11.54 4.67 -6.44
N ASP A 21 -11.40 3.58 -7.20
CA ASP A 21 -12.05 2.29 -6.99
C ASP A 21 -11.12 1.24 -6.35
N TRP A 22 -10.01 1.68 -5.73
CA TRP A 22 -9.05 0.74 -5.14
C TRP A 22 -9.66 -0.12 -4.05
N HIS A 23 -9.22 -1.38 -4.00
CA HIS A 23 -9.61 -2.33 -2.97
C HIS A 23 -8.39 -3.14 -2.53
N ILE A 24 -8.18 -3.20 -1.22
CA ILE A 24 -7.16 -4.06 -0.60
C ILE A 24 -7.82 -5.25 0.08
N ALA A 25 -7.36 -6.44 -0.28
CA ALA A 25 -7.65 -7.68 0.41
C ALA A 25 -6.44 -8.07 1.27
N VAL A 26 -6.69 -8.42 2.53
CA VAL A 26 -5.67 -9.03 3.38
C VAL A 26 -5.70 -10.53 3.13
N ASP A 27 -4.60 -11.07 2.60
CA ASP A 27 -4.49 -12.49 2.27
C ASP A 27 -4.21 -13.30 3.53
N TYR A 28 -3.22 -12.88 4.33
CA TYR A 28 -2.91 -13.45 5.64
C TYR A 28 -2.10 -12.49 6.51
N VAL A 29 -2.10 -12.77 7.81
CA VAL A 29 -1.33 -12.05 8.82
C VAL A 29 -0.52 -13.05 9.65
N ILE A 30 0.75 -12.73 9.90
CA ILE A 30 1.64 -13.49 10.79
C ILE A 30 2.17 -12.55 11.86
N GLU A 31 1.96 -12.91 13.12
CA GLU A 31 2.44 -12.15 14.28
C GLU A 31 3.62 -12.85 14.93
N HIS A 32 4.66 -12.08 15.27
CA HIS A 32 5.80 -12.57 16.04
C HIS A 32 6.39 -11.46 16.91
N GLY A 33 6.14 -11.54 18.22
CA GLY A 33 6.56 -10.50 19.17
C GLY A 33 5.91 -9.16 18.84
N GLU A 34 6.72 -8.12 18.67
CA GLU A 34 6.26 -6.78 18.26
C GLU A 34 6.10 -6.64 16.74
N LYS A 35 6.34 -7.69 15.95
CA LYS A 35 6.23 -7.65 14.48
C LYS A 35 4.92 -8.25 14.01
N CYS A 36 4.28 -7.58 13.07
CA CYS A 36 3.12 -8.07 12.33
C CYS A 36 3.44 -8.03 10.83
N ILE A 37 3.38 -9.19 10.17
CA ILE A 37 3.61 -9.32 8.73
C ILE A 37 2.25 -9.50 8.07
N VAL A 38 1.91 -8.62 7.14
CA VAL A 38 0.63 -8.62 6.43
C VAL A 38 0.89 -8.85 4.95
N LYS A 39 0.43 -9.98 4.41
CA LYS A 39 0.39 -10.20 2.97
C LYS A 39 -0.95 -9.69 2.45
N TRP A 40 -0.92 -8.91 1.38
CA TRP A 40 -2.10 -8.29 0.82
C TRP A 40 -2.09 -8.29 -0.71
N THR A 41 -3.28 -8.09 -1.26
CA THR A 41 -3.53 -7.89 -2.70
C THR A 41 -4.32 -6.59 -2.89
N LEU A 42 -3.82 -5.71 -3.76
CA LEU A 42 -4.43 -4.43 -4.11
C LEU A 42 -4.92 -4.48 -5.55
N THR A 43 -6.16 -4.06 -5.77
CA THR A 43 -6.76 -3.94 -7.10
C THR A 43 -7.31 -2.53 -7.31
N GLY A 44 -7.53 -2.14 -8.56
CA GLY A 44 -8.21 -0.89 -8.91
C GLY A 44 -8.08 -0.56 -10.38
N THR A 45 -8.54 0.62 -10.77
CA THR A 45 -8.47 1.18 -12.12
C THR A 45 -7.70 2.50 -12.10
N GLN A 46 -6.65 2.63 -12.91
CA GLN A 46 -5.85 3.86 -12.93
C GLN A 46 -6.57 4.98 -13.69
N THR A 47 -7.25 5.86 -12.96
CA THR A 47 -7.93 7.03 -13.54
C THR A 47 -7.16 8.34 -13.37
N GLY A 48 -6.15 8.36 -12.49
CA GLY A 48 -5.29 9.53 -12.26
C GLY A 48 -3.81 9.26 -12.51
N ASP A 49 -3.01 10.32 -12.42
CA ASP A 49 -1.54 10.24 -12.48
C ASP A 49 -1.04 9.46 -11.24
N TYR A 50 -0.14 8.50 -11.42
CA TYR A 50 0.45 7.72 -10.32
C TYR A 50 1.94 7.53 -10.55
N PHE A 51 2.80 7.90 -9.58
CA PHE A 51 4.26 7.81 -9.68
C PHE A 51 4.87 8.33 -11.00
N GLY A 52 4.31 9.41 -11.57
CA GLY A 52 4.76 10.00 -12.83
C GLY A 52 4.22 9.33 -14.10
N TYR A 53 3.45 8.25 -13.98
CA TYR A 53 2.73 7.62 -15.08
C TYR A 53 1.36 8.27 -15.29
N LYS A 54 1.03 8.55 -16.55
CA LYS A 54 -0.29 9.05 -16.95
C LYS A 54 -1.37 7.98 -16.77
N PRO A 55 -2.64 8.38 -16.53
CA PRO A 55 -3.73 7.45 -16.35
C PRO A 55 -3.88 6.52 -17.55
N SER A 56 -3.74 5.22 -17.31
CA SER A 56 -3.88 4.21 -18.36
C SER A 56 -5.32 3.75 -18.59
N SER A 57 -6.24 4.05 -17.66
CA SER A 57 -7.61 3.52 -17.64
C SER A 57 -7.69 1.99 -17.62
N ARG A 58 -6.59 1.31 -17.27
CA ARG A 58 -6.54 -0.15 -17.14
C ARG A 58 -6.80 -0.56 -15.69
N LYS A 59 -7.38 -1.74 -15.53
CA LYS A 59 -7.40 -2.43 -14.24
C LYS A 59 -6.01 -2.96 -13.93
N PHE A 60 -5.65 -2.94 -12.65
CA PHE A 60 -4.43 -3.53 -12.15
C PHE A 60 -4.73 -4.45 -10.96
N GLU A 61 -3.79 -5.35 -10.72
CA GLU A 61 -3.69 -6.14 -9.51
C GLU A 61 -2.21 -6.17 -9.14
N ILE A 62 -1.89 -5.73 -7.92
CA ILE A 62 -0.56 -5.90 -7.34
C ILE A 62 -0.69 -6.59 -6.00
N SER A 63 0.41 -7.16 -5.54
CA SER A 63 0.47 -7.81 -4.25
C SER A 63 1.70 -7.33 -3.50
N GLY A 64 1.61 -7.25 -2.18
CA GLY A 64 2.69 -6.77 -1.36
C GLY A 64 2.69 -7.41 0.02
N VAL A 65 3.78 -7.16 0.73
CA VAL A 65 3.96 -7.55 2.13
C VAL A 65 4.35 -6.30 2.92
N ASP A 66 3.60 -6.02 3.97
CA ASP A 66 3.94 -5.01 4.96
C ASP A 66 4.47 -5.69 6.22
N ILE A 67 5.50 -5.11 6.82
CA ILE A 67 6.06 -5.55 8.11
C ILE A 67 5.95 -4.37 9.07
N GLU A 68 4.98 -4.46 9.97
CA GLU A 68 4.73 -3.45 10.98
C GLU A 68 5.42 -3.80 12.29
N THR A 69 5.99 -2.79 12.95
CA THR A 69 6.40 -2.89 14.36
C THR A 69 5.33 -2.23 15.21
N ILE A 70 4.76 -2.97 16.15
CA ILE A 70 3.66 -2.52 17.00
C ILE A 70 4.11 -2.52 18.45
N VAL A 71 4.11 -1.33 19.06
CA VAL A 71 4.43 -1.12 20.49
C VAL A 71 3.31 -0.30 21.10
N ASP A 72 2.80 -0.74 22.26
CA ASP A 72 1.68 -0.10 22.98
C ASP A 72 0.45 0.15 22.08
N GLY A 73 0.15 -0.81 21.20
CA GLY A 73 -0.97 -0.75 20.27
C GLY A 73 -0.80 0.27 19.13
N LYS A 74 0.41 0.78 18.88
CA LYS A 74 0.71 1.72 17.80
C LYS A 74 1.78 1.19 16.87
N ILE A 75 1.63 1.46 15.58
CA ILE A 75 2.68 1.21 14.58
C ILE A 75 3.81 2.23 14.82
N THR A 76 5.00 1.74 15.14
CA THR A 76 6.21 2.55 15.40
C THR A 76 7.21 2.51 14.25
N ALA A 77 7.13 1.49 13.40
CA ALA A 77 7.91 1.38 12.17
C ALA A 77 7.16 0.54 11.14
N HIS A 78 7.35 0.89 9.87
CA HIS A 78 6.80 0.23 8.70
C HIS A 78 7.96 -0.09 7.75
N ASP A 79 7.98 -1.31 7.24
CA ASP A 79 8.86 -1.83 6.17
C ASP A 79 8.00 -2.69 5.24
N GLY A 80 8.50 -3.06 4.07
CA GLY A 80 7.72 -3.87 3.15
C GLY A 80 8.25 -3.88 1.72
N ALA A 81 7.57 -4.65 0.89
CA ALA A 81 7.84 -4.72 -0.53
C ALA A 81 6.55 -4.97 -1.32
N GLU A 82 6.46 -4.34 -2.48
CA GLU A 82 5.32 -4.42 -3.39
C GLU A 82 5.79 -4.98 -4.75
N ASP A 83 4.99 -5.86 -5.34
CA ASP A 83 5.19 -6.29 -6.72
C ASP A 83 4.65 -5.23 -7.70
N MET A 84 5.47 -4.21 -7.93
CA MET A 84 5.14 -3.09 -8.81
C MET A 84 5.07 -3.46 -10.29
N LEU A 85 5.52 -4.67 -10.69
CA LEU A 85 5.38 -5.12 -12.07
C LEU A 85 3.92 -5.32 -12.46
N GLY A 86 3.04 -5.60 -11.50
CA GLY A 86 1.59 -5.70 -11.74
C GLY A 86 0.90 -4.38 -12.13
N LEU A 87 1.61 -3.24 -12.11
CA LEU A 87 1.12 -1.95 -12.62
C LEU A 87 1.46 -1.67 -14.10
N LEU A 88 2.35 -2.46 -14.72
CA LEU A 88 2.76 -2.29 -16.13
C LEU A 88 1.75 -2.91 -17.11
#